data_AF-A0A2G6F5J5-F1
#
_entry.id   AF-A0A2G6F5J5-F1
#
_cell.length_a   1.000
_cell.length_b   1.000
_cell.length_c   1.000
_cell.angle_alpha   90.00
_cell.angle_beta   90.00
_cell.angle_gamma   90.00
#
_symmetry.space_group_name_H-M   'P 1'
#
loop_
_entity.id
_entity.type
_entity.pdbx_description
1 polymer ?
#
loop_
_entity_poly.entity_id
_entity_poly.type
_entity_poly.pdbx_seq_one_letter_code
_entity_poly.pdbx_strand_id
1 'polypeptide(L)'
;MFKKGEIVVCVDAKKRWYKLGGLKKGEMYTIKGFNPYDGGLILEEVKSPSSGYHAYAANRFRKVDYNFADDVLSQMIQEMPVESKHNTPELEPVLAQLKKSDIFILN
;
A
#
# COMPACT_ATOMS: atom_id res chain seq x y z
N MET A 1 2.77 -14.16 17.77
CA MET A 1 4.21 -14.26 17.45
C MET A 1 4.45 -13.95 15.98
N PHE A 2 5.52 -13.23 15.66
CA PHE A 2 5.89 -12.86 14.28
C PHE A 2 6.60 -14.02 13.56
N LYS A 3 6.57 -14.02 12.22
CA LYS A 3 7.25 -15.01 11.36
C LYS A 3 8.14 -14.33 10.31
N LYS A 4 9.18 -15.02 9.86
CA LYS A 4 10.00 -14.57 8.72
C LYS A 4 9.13 -14.54 7.44
N GLY A 5 9.30 -13.51 6.63
CA GLY A 5 8.48 -13.22 5.45
C GLY A 5 7.14 -12.55 5.76
N GLU A 6 6.80 -12.34 7.03
CA GLU A 6 5.56 -11.65 7.41
C GLU A 6 5.70 -10.14 7.18
N ILE A 7 4.62 -9.51 6.69
CA ILE A 7 4.51 -8.05 6.55
C ILE A 7 3.96 -7.48 7.85
N VAL A 8 4.63 -6.44 8.37
CA VAL A 8 4.26 -5.76 9.60
C VAL A 8 4.20 -4.25 9.40
N VAL A 9 3.31 -3.59 10.14
CA VAL A 9 3.19 -2.13 10.12
C VAL A 9 3.91 -1.54 11.31
N CYS A 10 4.77 -0.56 11.07
CA CYS A 10 5.38 0.22 12.14
C CYS A 10 4.32 1.08 12.85
N VAL A 11 4.10 0.83 14.14
CA VAL A 11 3.21 1.66 14.99
C VAL A 11 3.98 2.74 15.76
N ASP A 12 5.27 2.52 15.99
CA ASP A 12 6.12 3.46 16.71
C ASP A 12 7.45 3.69 16.00
N ALA A 13 7.58 4.82 15.31
CA ALA A 13 8.81 5.24 14.65
C ALA A 13 9.77 6.05 15.54
N LYS A 14 9.41 6.32 16.80
CA LYS A 14 10.16 7.25 17.65
C LYS A 14 11.43 6.61 18.21
N LYS A 15 12.49 7.40 18.28
CA LYS A 15 13.47 7.35 19.39
C LYS A 15 13.42 8.69 20.10
N ARG A 16 13.64 8.65 21.41
CA ARG A 16 13.50 9.81 22.29
C ARG A 16 14.39 10.98 21.86
N TRP A 17 15.55 10.75 21.21
CA TRP A 17 16.59 11.79 20.98
C TRP A 17 17.26 11.81 19.57
N TYR A 18 16.96 10.89 18.63
CA TYR A 18 17.50 10.88 17.24
C TYR A 18 16.72 9.95 16.28
N LYS A 19 16.88 10.13 14.95
CA LYS A 19 16.18 9.34 13.91
C LYS A 19 16.66 7.87 13.87
N LEU A 20 15.73 6.91 13.93
CA LEU A 20 15.99 5.46 13.90
C LEU A 20 16.13 4.90 12.48
N GLY A 21 17.15 5.38 11.74
CA GLY A 21 17.61 4.75 10.50
C GLY A 21 16.51 4.34 9.52
N GLY A 22 15.65 5.27 9.16
CA GLY A 22 14.66 5.07 8.08
C GLY A 22 13.29 4.56 8.50
N LEU A 23 13.08 4.12 9.75
CA LEU A 23 11.75 3.66 10.17
C LEU A 23 10.72 4.80 10.17
N LYS A 24 9.55 4.58 9.56
CA LYS A 24 8.45 5.55 9.53
C LYS A 24 7.15 4.92 10.02
N LYS A 25 6.37 5.71 10.77
CA LYS A 25 5.11 5.26 11.37
C LYS A 25 4.08 5.08 10.25
N GLY A 26 3.37 3.96 10.27
CA GLY A 26 2.37 3.59 9.26
C GLY A 26 2.94 2.87 8.04
N GLU A 27 4.26 2.86 7.85
CA GLU A 27 4.86 2.08 6.76
C GLU A 27 4.89 0.59 7.09
N MET A 28 4.81 -0.21 6.01
CA MET A 28 4.90 -1.66 6.03
C MET A 28 6.33 -2.11 5.77
N TYR A 29 6.74 -3.18 6.45
CA TYR A 29 8.07 -3.75 6.34
C TYR A 29 8.00 -5.28 6.39
N THR A 30 8.96 -5.93 5.75
CA THR A 30 9.05 -7.39 5.66
C THR A 30 10.05 -7.92 6.67
N ILE A 31 9.64 -8.91 7.47
CA ILE A 31 10.53 -9.54 8.45
C ILE A 31 11.52 -10.46 7.73
N LYS A 32 12.79 -10.05 7.66
CA LYS A 32 13.89 -10.86 7.13
C LYS A 32 14.39 -11.89 8.14
N GLY A 33 14.31 -11.58 9.43
CA GLY A 33 14.78 -12.47 10.49
C GLY A 33 14.64 -11.86 11.87
N PHE A 34 15.29 -12.48 12.84
CA PHE A 34 15.21 -12.11 14.24
C PHE A 34 16.61 -12.00 14.85
N ASN A 35 16.78 -11.04 15.74
CA ASN A 35 17.96 -10.97 16.60
C ASN A 35 17.95 -12.15 17.58
N PRO A 36 19.02 -12.97 17.66
CA PRO A 36 19.06 -14.15 18.50
C PRO A 36 19.01 -13.86 20.01
N TYR A 37 19.30 -12.63 20.44
CA TYR A 37 19.37 -12.29 21.88
C TYR A 37 18.05 -11.76 22.44
N ASP A 38 17.36 -10.88 21.72
CA ASP A 38 16.16 -10.18 22.20
C ASP A 38 14.92 -10.42 21.35
N GLY A 39 15.02 -11.21 20.27
CA GLY A 39 13.91 -11.46 19.36
C GLY A 39 13.48 -10.24 18.54
N GLY A 40 14.29 -9.18 18.50
CA GLY A 40 14.04 -8.00 17.69
C GLY A 40 13.92 -8.34 16.20
N LEU A 41 13.07 -7.59 15.49
CA LEU A 41 12.79 -7.81 14.08
C LEU A 41 13.88 -7.20 13.21
N ILE A 42 14.48 -8.02 12.35
CA ILE A 42 15.37 -7.58 11.27
C ILE A 42 14.49 -7.41 10.04
N LEU A 43 14.47 -6.19 9.50
CA LEU A 43 13.64 -5.84 8.35
C LEU A 43 14.46 -5.94 7.05
N GLU A 44 13.77 -6.19 5.95
CA GLU A 44 14.40 -6.27 4.63
C GLU A 44 14.76 -4.89 4.08
N GLU A 45 13.86 -3.91 4.27
CA GLU A 45 13.91 -2.60 3.64
C GLU A 45 14.82 -1.61 4.39
N VAL A 46 14.89 -1.75 5.73
CA VAL A 46 15.58 -0.79 6.60
C VAL A 46 16.38 -1.49 7.69
N LYS A 47 17.57 -0.96 7.98
CA LYS A 47 18.47 -1.50 8.99
C LYS A 47 18.53 -0.59 10.20
N SER A 48 18.40 -1.17 11.39
CA SER A 48 18.60 -0.42 12.63
C SER A 48 20.06 0.04 12.73
N PRO A 49 20.32 1.36 12.89
CA PRO A 49 21.68 1.89 12.94
C PRO A 49 22.33 1.66 14.31
N SER A 50 21.53 1.39 15.35
CA SER A 50 21.99 1.27 16.74
C SER A 50 22.08 -0.15 17.26
N SER A 51 21.69 -1.14 16.46
CA SER A 51 21.76 -2.55 16.84
C SER A 51 22.89 -3.22 16.08
N GLY A 52 23.76 -3.96 16.79
CA GLY A 52 24.80 -4.78 16.15
C GLY A 52 24.22 -5.88 15.23
N TYR A 53 22.95 -6.23 15.42
CA TYR A 53 22.20 -7.17 14.57
C TYR A 53 21.23 -6.47 13.61
N HIS A 54 21.31 -5.14 13.50
CA HIS A 54 20.42 -4.32 12.67
C HIS A 54 18.91 -4.52 12.93
N ALA A 55 18.56 -4.97 14.13
CA ALA A 55 17.18 -5.26 14.52
C ALA A 55 16.48 -4.09 15.23
N TYR A 56 15.15 -4.08 15.13
CA TYR A 56 14.25 -3.19 15.86
C TYR A 56 13.41 -3.97 16.87
N ALA A 57 13.01 -3.33 17.97
CA ALA A 57 12.18 -3.98 18.98
C ALA A 57 10.79 -4.38 18.40
N ALA A 58 10.35 -5.60 18.70
CA ALA A 58 9.13 -6.18 18.13
C ALA A 58 7.84 -5.42 18.52
N ASN A 59 7.80 -4.81 19.71
CA ASN A 59 6.67 -4.02 20.19
C ASN A 59 6.41 -2.73 19.38
N ARG A 60 7.32 -2.36 18.48
CA ARG A 60 7.16 -1.20 17.57
C ARG A 60 6.36 -1.53 16.33
N PHE A 61 5.97 -2.80 16.17
CA PHE A 61 5.27 -3.30 15.00
C PHE A 61 3.98 -3.98 15.39
N ARG A 62 2.98 -3.88 14.51
CA ARG A 62 1.77 -4.69 14.57
C ARG A 62 1.67 -5.56 13.32
N LYS A 63 1.00 -6.70 13.43
CA LYS A 63 0.65 -7.52 12.27
C LYS A 63 -0.34 -6.78 11.38
N VAL A 64 -0.25 -7.00 10.07
CA VAL A 64 -1.31 -6.61 9.15
C VAL A 64 -2.45 -7.60 9.31
N ASP A 65 -3.64 -7.09 9.59
CA ASP A 65 -4.86 -7.88 9.63
C ASP A 65 -5.59 -7.69 8.29
N TYR A 66 -5.35 -8.63 7.36
CA TYR A 66 -5.96 -8.58 6.03
C TYR A 66 -7.46 -8.86 6.08
N ASN A 67 -7.91 -9.72 7.00
CA ASN A 67 -9.33 -10.01 7.15
C ASN A 67 -10.09 -8.75 7.57
N PHE A 68 -9.56 -8.00 8.54
CA PHE A 68 -10.13 -6.71 8.91
C PHE A 68 -10.16 -5.72 7.73
N ALA A 69 -9.08 -5.68 6.93
CA ALA A 69 -9.04 -4.80 5.76
C ALA A 69 -10.10 -5.19 4.72
N ASP A 70 -10.25 -6.48 4.44
CA ASP A 70 -11.24 -7.01 3.49
C ASP A 70 -12.68 -6.78 3.98
N ASP A 71 -12.93 -6.94 5.29
CA ASP A 71 -14.23 -6.68 5.90
C ASP A 71 -14.61 -5.19 5.80
N VAL A 72 -13.67 -4.28 6.10
CA VAL A 72 -13.88 -2.83 5.98
C VAL A 72 -14.11 -2.43 4.53
N LEU A 73 -13.32 -2.96 3.58
CA LEU A 73 -13.51 -2.70 2.15
C LEU A 73 -14.88 -3.19 1.68
N SER A 74 -15.30 -4.37 2.12
CA SER A 74 -16.61 -4.95 1.78
C SER A 74 -17.77 -4.10 2.30
N GLN A 75 -17.68 -3.59 3.53
CA GLN A 75 -18.66 -2.66 4.10
C GLN A 75 -18.73 -1.35 3.31
N MET A 76 -17.58 -0.77 2.98
CA MET A 76 -17.52 0.45 2.18
C MET A 76 -18.16 0.26 0.80
N ILE A 77 -17.92 -0.88 0.14
CA ILE A 77 -18.56 -1.19 -1.16
C ILE A 77 -20.08 -1.33 -1.02
N GLN A 78 -20.58 -1.92 0.06
CA GLN A 78 -22.02 -2.05 0.31
C GLN A 78 -22.70 -0.70 0.61
N GLU A 79 -21.99 0.21 1.29
CA GLU A 79 -22.49 1.54 1.65
C GLU A 79 -22.33 2.58 0.53
N MET A 80 -21.52 2.30 -0.49
CA MET A 80 -21.46 3.18 -1.67
C MET A 80 -22.82 3.15 -2.39
N PRO A 81 -23.47 4.31 -2.59
CA PRO A 81 -24.65 4.36 -3.42
C PRO A 81 -24.25 3.84 -4.79
N VAL A 82 -24.95 2.80 -5.26
CA VAL A 82 -24.85 2.34 -6.65
C VAL A 82 -25.14 3.57 -7.48
N GLU A 83 -24.11 4.17 -8.09
CA GLU A 83 -24.31 5.23 -9.06
C GLU A 83 -25.23 4.63 -10.12
N SER A 84 -26.48 5.08 -10.08
CA SER A 84 -27.50 4.68 -11.01
C SER A 84 -27.02 5.09 -12.40
N LYS A 85 -26.56 4.11 -13.17
CA LYS A 85 -26.42 4.14 -14.62
C LYS A 85 -25.91 5.49 -15.14
N HIS A 86 -24.60 5.69 -15.12
CA HIS A 86 -24.03 6.73 -15.95
C HIS A 86 -24.41 6.42 -17.41
N ASN A 87 -25.22 7.31 -17.98
CA ASN A 87 -25.60 7.34 -19.38
C ASN A 87 -24.37 7.07 -20.24
N THR A 88 -24.42 6.01 -21.04
CA THR A 88 -23.51 5.81 -22.16
C THR A 88 -23.46 7.12 -22.95
N PRO A 89 -22.31 7.81 -23.09
CA PRO A 89 -22.21 8.83 -24.10
C PRO A 89 -22.38 8.11 -25.44
N GLU A 90 -23.51 8.40 -26.10
CA GLU A 90 -23.85 7.97 -27.44
C GLU A 90 -22.65 8.24 -28.35
N LEU A 91 -21.92 7.19 -28.76
CA LEU A 91 -20.75 7.27 -29.65
C LEU A 91 -21.13 7.59 -31.12
N GLU A 92 -22.33 8.11 -31.35
CA GLU A 92 -22.83 8.47 -32.68
C GLU A 92 -23.12 9.99 -32.70
N PRO A 93 -22.11 10.83 -32.99
CA PRO A 93 -22.03 11.32 -34.37
C PRO A 93 -20.60 11.58 -34.91
N VAL A 94 -19.53 11.22 -34.19
CA VAL A 94 -18.16 11.60 -34.62
C VAL A 94 -17.71 10.82 -35.87
N LEU A 95 -18.09 9.54 -36.00
CA LEU A 95 -17.80 8.73 -37.20
C LEU A 95 -18.54 9.20 -38.47
N ALA A 96 -19.64 9.96 -38.32
CA ALA A 96 -20.38 10.51 -39.45
C ALA A 96 -19.73 11.79 -40.01
N GLN A 97 -18.93 12.52 -39.21
CA GLN A 97 -18.23 13.71 -39.66
C GLN A 97 -16.90 13.38 -40.36
N LEU A 98 -16.19 12.33 -39.92
CA LEU A 98 -14.92 11.89 -40.52
C LEU A 98 -15.08 11.29 -41.92
N LYS A 99 -16.26 10.80 -42.32
CA LYS A 99 -16.50 10.29 -43.69
C LYS A 99 -16.89 11.36 -44.71
N LYS A 100 -17.15 12.60 -44.28
CA LYS A 100 -17.49 13.73 -45.18
C LYS A 100 -16.30 14.63 -45.49
N SER A 101 -15.20 14.55 -44.73
CA SER A 101 -14.01 15.39 -44.95
C SER A 101 -13.02 14.83 -45.96
N ASP A 102 -13.09 13.54 -46.30
CA ASP A 102 -12.09 12.88 -47.17
C ASP A 102 -12.57 12.65 -48.61
N ILE A 103 -13.72 13.23 -48.99
CA ILE A 103 -14.23 13.20 -50.37
C ILE A 103 -14.72 14.62 -50.68
N PHE A 104 -14.13 15.27 -51.70
CA PHE A 104 -14.30 16.67 -52.14
C PHE A 104 -13.32 17.69 -51.54
N ILE A 105 -12.07 17.70 -52.03
CA ILE A 105 -11.55 18.66 -53.04
C ILE A 105 -10.43 17.91 -53.79
N LEU A 106 -10.73 17.14 -54.85
CA LEU A 106 -10.76 17.56 -56.26
C LEU A 106 -9.52 18.34 -56.74
N ASN A 107 -8.63 17.62 -57.46
CA ASN A 107 -8.10 17.93 -58.81
C ASN A 107 -6.65 17.48 -58.98
#